data_AF-A0A256ZHR3-F1
#
_entry.id   AF-A0A256ZHR3-F1
#
_cell.length_a   1.000
_cell.length_b   1.000
_cell.length_c   1.000
_cell.angle_alpha   90.00
_cell.angle_beta   90.00
_cell.angle_gamma   90.00
#
_symmetry.space_group_name_H-M   'P 1'
#
loop_
_entity.id
_entity.type
_entity.pdbx_description
1 polymer ?
#
loop_
_entity_poly.entity_id
_entity_poly.type
_entity_poly.pdbx_seq_one_letter_code
_entity_poly.pdbx_strand_id
1 'polypeptide(L)' 'MTLVIALVWGQGVLVSADSRASSGLVFHEEKKIKPIFFLKGGKELGLGIAGGAGDAVLVKQGFRVIELAFK' A
#
# COMPACT_ATOMS: atom_id res chain seq x y z
N MET A 1 -6.60 -13.58 -6.53
CA MET A 1 -6.54 -12.52 -7.56
C MET A 1 -6.63 -11.18 -6.86
N THR A 2 -5.87 -10.18 -7.30
CA THR A 2 -5.83 -8.84 -6.69
C THR A 2 -6.30 -7.81 -7.71
N LEU A 3 -7.16 -6.89 -7.28
CA LEU A 3 -7.62 -5.74 -8.05
C LEU A 3 -7.03 -4.47 -7.41
N VAL A 4 -6.32 -3.68 -8.21
CA VAL A 4 -5.87 -2.33 -7.84
C VAL A 4 -6.37 -1.37 -8.91
N ILE A 5 -6.98 -0.27 -8.48
CA ILE A 5 -7.42 0.84 -9.33
C ILE A 5 -6.62 2.06 -8.91
N ALA A 6 -5.95 2.71 -9.87
CA ALA A 6 -5.22 3.95 -9.66
C ALA A 6 -5.64 4.97 -10.71
N LEU A 7 -5.95 6.20 -10.28
CA LEU A 7 -6.31 7.27 -11.20
C LEU A 7 -5.88 8.64 -10.66
N VAL A 8 -5.55 9.55 -11.59
CA VAL A 8 -5.24 10.94 -11.24
C VAL A 8 -6.53 11.63 -10.83
N TRP A 9 -6.61 12.06 -9.57
CA TRP A 9 -7.77 12.73 -8.98
C TRP A 9 -7.36 14.12 -8.50
N GLY A 10 -7.77 15.16 -9.23
CA GLY A 10 -7.41 16.54 -8.92
C GLY A 10 -5.89 16.75 -8.97
N GLN A 11 -5.29 17.18 -7.85
CA GLN A 11 -3.84 17.40 -7.71
C GLN A 11 -3.09 16.19 -7.14
N GLY A 12 -3.70 15.00 -7.13
CA GLY A 12 -3.11 13.80 -6.55
C GLY A 12 -3.49 12.52 -7.28
N VAL A 13 -3.17 11.40 -6.65
CA VAL A 13 -3.50 10.05 -7.15
C VAL A 13 -4.38 9.36 -6.11
N LEU A 14 -5.53 8.86 -6.55
CA LEU A 14 -6.36 7.96 -5.77
C LEU A 14 -5.97 6.52 -6.12
N VAL A 15 -5.64 5.72 -5.12
CA VAL A 15 -5.40 4.28 -5.28
C VAL A 15 -6.32 3.52 -4.35
N SER A 16 -7.04 2.56 -4.91
CA SER A 16 -7.89 1.63 -4.15
C SER A 16 -7.55 0.20 -4.54
N ALA A 17 -7.71 -0.72 -3.60
CA ALA A 17 -7.47 -2.14 -3.81
C ALA A 17 -8.53 -2.97 -3.10
N ASP A 18 -8.82 -4.15 -3.61
CA ASP A 18 -9.67 -5.12 -2.93
C ASP A 18 -8.99 -5.65 -1.66
N SER A 19 -9.77 -5.99 -0.62
CA SER A 19 -9.22 -6.57 0.62
C SER A 19 -8.94 -8.07 0.52
N ARG A 20 -9.49 -8.77 -0.50
CA ARG A 20 -9.51 -10.23 -0.52
C ARG A 20 -8.17 -10.83 -0.90
N ALA A 21 -7.59 -11.62 -0.01
CA ALA A 21 -6.46 -12.51 -0.28
C ALA A 21 -6.94 -13.98 -0.25
N SER A 22 -6.32 -14.83 -1.08
CA SER A 22 -6.70 -16.24 -1.23
C SER A 22 -5.46 -17.12 -1.16
N SER A 23 -5.44 -18.05 -0.22
CA SER A 23 -4.45 -19.14 -0.15
C SER A 23 -5.20 -20.46 -0.28
N GLY A 24 -5.21 -21.02 -1.50
CA GLY A 24 -6.08 -22.15 -1.84
C GLY A 24 -7.57 -21.81 -1.66
N LEU A 25 -8.26 -22.58 -0.81
CA LEU A 25 -9.68 -22.41 -0.48
C LEU A 25 -9.95 -21.43 0.67
N VAL A 26 -8.91 -20.91 1.32
CA VAL A 26 -9.03 -20.01 2.47
C VAL A 26 -8.97 -18.56 2.00
N PHE A 27 -9.97 -17.78 2.42
CA PHE A 27 -10.04 -16.34 2.16
C PHE A 27 -9.79 -15.54 3.43
N HIS A 28 -9.02 -14.47 3.32
CA HIS A 28 -8.74 -13.54 4.41
C HIS A 28 -8.62 -12.12 3.88
N GLU A 29 -8.71 -11.15 4.78
CA GLU A 29 -8.55 -9.74 4.45
C GLU A 29 -7.13 -9.27 4.65
N GLU A 30 -6.61 -8.53 3.68
CA GLU A 30 -5.29 -7.95 3.70
C GLU A 30 -5.28 -6.50 3.21
N LYS A 31 -4.42 -5.71 3.84
CA LYS A 31 -4.05 -4.40 3.35
C LYS A 31 -2.99 -4.55 2.26
N LYS A 32 -3.34 -4.22 1.03
CA LYS A 32 -2.46 -4.38 -0.15
C LYS A 32 -1.75 -3.10 -0.61
N ILE A 33 -2.13 -1.95 -0.07
CA ILE A 33 -1.56 -0.65 -0.43
C ILE A 33 -1.05 0.10 0.81
N LYS A 34 0.11 0.74 0.68
CA LYS A 34 0.75 1.55 1.71
C LYS A 34 1.18 2.91 1.12
N PRO A 35 0.54 4.02 1.52
CA PRO A 35 1.02 5.33 1.13
C PRO A 35 2.36 5.64 1.80
N ILE A 36 3.24 6.31 1.06
CA ILE A 36 4.57 6.74 1.46
C ILE A 36 4.55 8.25 1.50
N PHE A 37 4.86 8.80 2.67
CA PHE A 37 4.97 10.23 2.90
C PHE A 37 6.43 10.57 3.19
N PHE A 38 6.83 11.78 2.82
CA PHE A 38 8.14 12.35 3.14
C PHE A 38 7.95 13.65 3.92
N LEU A 39 8.61 13.78 5.06
CA LEU A 39 8.58 14.98 5.88
C LEU A 39 9.64 15.97 5.40
N LYS A 40 9.22 17.15 4.93
CA LYS A 40 10.12 18.26 4.59
C LYS A 40 9.66 19.53 5.27
N GLY A 41 10.45 20.04 6.21
CA GLY A 41 10.18 21.32 6.89
C GLY A 41 8.85 21.35 7.64
N GLY A 42 8.47 20.25 8.29
CA GLY A 42 7.21 20.12 9.04
C GLY A 42 5.96 19.90 8.18
N LYS A 43 6.10 19.73 6.86
CA LYS A 43 5.01 19.35 5.95
C LYS A 43 5.18 17.90 5.48
N GLU A 44 4.12 17.12 5.55
CA GLU A 44 4.04 15.80 4.91
C GLU A 44 3.77 15.98 3.41
N LEU A 45 4.68 15.47 2.59
CA LEU A 45 4.55 15.44 1.13
C LEU A 45 4.30 14.00 0.69
N GLY A 46 3.29 13.78 -0.14
CA GLY A 46 3.04 12.46 -0.75
C GLY A 46 4.18 12.11 -1.70
N LEU A 47 4.88 11.00 -1.45
CA LEU A 47 6.00 10.55 -2.28
C LEU A 47 5.57 9.43 -3.23
N GLY A 48 4.67 8.57 -2.81
CA GLY A 48 4.13 7.49 -3.64
C GLY A 48 3.26 6.51 -2.86
N ILE A 49 2.85 5.43 -3.51
CA ILE A 49 2.05 4.36 -2.92
C ILE A 49 2.69 3.03 -3.30
N ALA A 50 3.05 2.22 -2.30
CA ALA A 50 3.51 0.86 -2.51
C ALA A 50 2.32 -0.11 -2.55
N GLY A 51 2.26 -0.94 -3.58
CA GLY A 51 1.34 -2.08 -3.67
C GLY A 51 2.08 -3.39 -3.40
N GLY A 52 1.45 -4.31 -2.67
CA GLY A 52 1.98 -5.64 -2.39
C GLY A 52 0.95 -6.72 -2.71
N ALA A 53 1.43 -7.84 -3.26
CA ALA A 53 0.65 -9.04 -3.53
C ALA A 53 1.51 -10.27 -3.24
N GLY A 54 0.88 -11.37 -2.80
CA GLY A 54 1.57 -12.59 -2.43
C GLY A 54 1.34 -12.93 -0.95
N ASP A 55 2.39 -13.40 -0.28
CA ASP A 55 2.31 -13.74 1.15
C ASP A 55 2.08 -12.50 2.03
N ALA A 56 1.02 -12.56 2.85
CA ALA A 56 0.60 -11.50 3.78
C ALA A 56 1.73 -10.98 4.66
N VAL A 57 2.53 -11.90 5.18
CA VAL A 57 3.56 -11.64 6.18
C VAL A 57 4.69 -10.88 5.50
N LEU A 58 5.14 -11.36 4.33
CA LEU A 58 6.18 -10.69 3.56
C LEU A 58 5.76 -9.29 3.11
N VAL A 59 4.53 -9.11 2.64
CA VAL A 59 4.02 -7.78 2.23
C VAL A 59 3.99 -6.82 3.41
N LYS A 60 3.50 -7.26 4.58
CA LYS A 60 3.46 -6.42 5.79
C LYS A 60 4.86 -6.10 6.32
N GLN A 61 5.81 -7.04 6.23
CA GLN A 61 7.22 -6.77 6.57
C GLN A 61 7.82 -5.72 5.62
N GLY A 62 7.54 -5.81 4.31
CA GLY A 62 7.94 -4.79 3.34
C GLY A 62 7.40 -3.40 3.70
N PHE A 63 6.10 -3.30 4.05
CA PHE A 63 5.52 -2.04 4.50
C PHE A 63 6.17 -1.51 5.78
N ARG A 64 6.59 -2.39 6.69
CA ARG A 64 7.31 -2.00 7.89
C ARG A 64 8.70 -1.44 7.56
N VAL A 65 9.42 -2.03 6.61
CA VAL A 65 10.71 -1.50 6.14
C VAL A 65 10.54 -0.10 5.53
N ILE A 66 9.49 0.10 4.72
CA ILE A 66 9.16 1.42 4.16
C ILE A 66 8.88 2.43 5.29
N GLU A 67 8.10 2.06 6.30
CA GLU A 67 7.85 2.95 7.46
C GLU A 67 9.14 3.33 8.19
N LEU A 68 10.12 2.43 8.29
CA LEU A 68 11.39 2.71 8.95
C LEU A 68 12.30 3.61 8.11
N ALA A 69 12.24 3.49 6.78
CA ALA A 69 13.09 4.26 5.86
C ALA A 69 12.60 5.70 5.65
N PHE A 70 11.28 5.93 5.73
CA PHE A 70 10.64 7.23 5.43
C PHE A 70 10.03 7.92 6.67
N LYS A 71 10.33 7.41 7.88
CA LYS A 71 9.93 8.04 9.14
C LYS A 71 10.73 9.30 9.45
#